data_AF-A0A953ITA0-F1
#
_entry.id   AF-A0A953ITA0-F1
#
_cell.length_a   1.000
_cell.length_b   1.000
_cell.length_c   1.000
_cell.angle_alpha   90.00
_cell.angle_beta   90.00
_cell.angle_gamma   90.00
#
_symmetry.space_group_name_H-M   'P 1'
#
loop_
_entity.id
_entity.type
_entity.pdbx_description
1 polymer ?
#
loop_
_entity_poly.entity_id
_entity_poly.type
_entity_poly.pdbx_seq_one_letter_code
_entity_poly.pdbx_strand_id
1 'polypeptide(L)'
;MSPDDILQIADDALGLRGEEDVEQVTNQLSADALFALAAAVDAIRFRYHGEWLYRQLPSNQLFTLQDLNDQLRLGLENADPRWSVAMAAALLPAGTFSIATDLAGGLSELAAAGGFVEYADNEKTLWRPGDRLQELAAEWLAPISALMLESVATDKAGSAIARDCCALVRGHGPLTLLDFGKAVRGEQARIAMSKVEPEEAYKRLLSGLMTPEPVSAAAKQTVANAKADRDAAVEAHTGLGAREQQASKPGEAVAASAAVAATGSRPSGSERSNAVETAPQRKFCAACGTPVRPEARFCHQCGNAY
;
A
#
# COMPACT_ATOMS: atom_id res chain seq x y z
N MET A 1 -25.57 30.06 -36.83
CA MET A 1 -24.74 29.16 -36.02
C MET A 1 -25.69 28.23 -35.31
N SER A 2 -25.76 27.00 -35.80
CA SER A 2 -26.50 25.94 -35.14
C SER A 2 -25.81 25.59 -33.81
N PRO A 3 -26.51 24.95 -32.86
CA PRO A 3 -25.88 24.41 -31.65
C PRO A 3 -24.69 23.48 -31.97
N ASP A 4 -24.77 22.74 -33.08
CA ASP A 4 -23.70 21.86 -33.55
C ASP A 4 -22.47 22.64 -34.04
N ASP A 5 -22.67 23.81 -34.66
CA ASP A 5 -21.55 24.69 -35.06
C ASP A 5 -20.82 25.27 -33.85
N ILE A 6 -21.52 25.52 -32.74
CA ILE A 6 -20.93 26.03 -31.49
C ILE A 6 -20.09 24.96 -30.81
N LEU A 7 -20.57 23.70 -30.81
CA LEU A 7 -19.82 22.56 -30.28
C LEU A 7 -18.59 22.23 -31.13
N GLN A 8 -18.73 22.28 -32.47
CA GLN A 8 -17.62 22.07 -33.39
C GLN A 8 -16.51 23.12 -33.22
N ILE A 9 -16.87 24.40 -33.06
CA ILE A 9 -15.90 25.48 -32.82
C ILE A 9 -15.26 25.34 -31.43
N ALA A 10 -16.00 24.86 -30.43
CA ALA A 10 -15.44 24.59 -29.10
C ALA A 10 -14.43 23.43 -29.13
N ASP A 11 -14.74 22.33 -29.82
CA ASP A 11 -13.82 21.19 -29.99
C ASP A 11 -12.55 21.58 -30.76
N ASP A 12 -12.71 22.38 -31.83
CA ASP A 12 -11.59 22.85 -32.66
C ASP A 12 -10.73 23.91 -31.93
N ALA A 13 -11.33 24.75 -31.08
CA ALA A 13 -10.60 25.75 -30.28
C ALA A 13 -9.90 25.14 -29.05
N LEU A 14 -10.39 24.01 -28.54
CA LEU A 14 -9.81 23.29 -27.40
C LEU A 14 -8.75 22.24 -27.83
N GLY A 15 -8.56 22.01 -29.13
CA GLY A 15 -7.55 21.08 -29.62
C GLY A 15 -7.87 19.61 -29.32
N LEU A 16 -9.14 19.26 -29.13
CA LEU A 16 -9.58 17.92 -28.73
C LEU A 16 -9.50 16.87 -29.87
N ARG A 17 -9.16 17.28 -31.10
CA ARG A 17 -8.89 16.37 -32.23
C ARG A 17 -7.41 16.07 -32.35
N GLY A 18 -6.95 15.31 -31.36
CA GLY A 18 -5.66 14.65 -31.33
C GLY A 18 -5.80 13.34 -30.56
N GLU A 19 -6.75 12.49 -30.95
CA GLU A 19 -6.74 11.06 -30.60
C GLU A 19 -5.56 10.40 -31.33
N GLU A 20 -4.33 10.80 -31.00
CA GLU A 20 -3.31 9.77 -30.93
C GLU A 20 -3.81 8.85 -29.82
N ASP A 21 -4.02 7.58 -30.14
CA ASP A 21 -4.20 6.52 -29.14
C ASP A 21 -2.97 6.60 -28.21
N VAL A 22 -3.05 7.46 -27.20
CA VAL A 22 -2.11 7.50 -26.10
C VAL A 22 -2.35 6.16 -25.45
N GLU A 23 -1.54 5.19 -25.83
CA GLU A 23 -1.55 3.83 -25.31
C GLU A 23 -1.52 4.00 -23.79
N GLN A 24 -2.70 3.90 -23.16
CA GLN A 24 -2.85 4.13 -21.73
C GLN A 24 -2.14 2.96 -21.08
N VAL A 25 -0.85 3.14 -20.78
CA VAL A 25 -0.01 2.12 -20.16
C VAL A 25 -0.52 1.91 -18.74
N THR A 26 -1.52 1.07 -18.64
CA THR A 26 -2.22 0.74 -17.41
C THR A 26 -1.39 -0.34 -16.74
N ASN A 27 -0.45 0.08 -15.90
CA ASN A 27 0.32 -0.87 -15.10
C ASN A 27 -0.63 -1.42 -14.04
N GLN A 28 -0.88 -2.73 -14.09
CA GLN A 28 -1.51 -3.43 -12.98
C GLN A 28 -0.44 -3.75 -11.94
N LEU A 29 -0.53 -3.11 -10.78
CA LEU A 29 0.39 -3.27 -9.67
C LEU A 29 -0.25 -4.13 -8.57
N SER A 30 0.53 -4.98 -7.91
CA SER A 30 0.13 -5.52 -6.61
C SER A 30 0.12 -4.42 -5.54
N ALA A 31 -0.49 -4.72 -4.38
CA ALA A 31 -0.39 -3.85 -3.21
C ALA A 31 1.07 -3.68 -2.76
N ASP A 32 1.86 -4.75 -2.79
CA ASP A 32 3.30 -4.70 -2.43
C ASP A 32 4.07 -3.77 -3.39
N ALA A 33 3.78 -3.83 -4.69
CA ALA A 33 4.36 -2.92 -5.68
C ALA A 33 3.92 -1.46 -5.47
N LEU A 34 2.66 -1.20 -5.09
CA LEU A 34 2.23 0.15 -4.74
C LEU A 34 2.99 0.69 -3.52
N PHE A 35 3.22 -0.11 -2.49
CA PHE A 35 4.02 0.31 -1.33
C PHE A 35 5.50 0.47 -1.66
N ALA A 36 6.08 -0.39 -2.49
CA ALA A 36 7.44 -0.21 -2.99
C ALA A 36 7.58 1.12 -3.75
N LEU A 37 6.61 1.44 -4.60
CA LEU A 37 6.53 2.71 -5.31
C LEU A 37 6.44 3.88 -4.33
N ALA A 38 5.49 3.84 -3.40
CA ALA A 38 5.28 4.90 -2.41
C ALA A 38 6.52 5.13 -1.52
N ALA A 39 7.14 4.05 -1.03
CA ALA A 39 8.35 4.12 -0.22
C ALA A 39 9.53 4.71 -1.00
N ALA A 40 9.64 4.39 -2.30
CA ALA A 40 10.67 4.95 -3.14
C ALA A 40 10.45 6.44 -3.45
N VAL A 41 9.21 6.86 -3.71
CA VAL A 41 8.86 8.28 -3.84
C VAL A 41 9.24 9.05 -2.57
N ASP A 42 8.88 8.52 -1.40
CA ASP A 42 9.22 9.13 -0.12
C ASP A 42 10.73 9.15 0.13
N ALA A 43 11.47 8.10 -0.27
CA ALA A 43 12.92 8.06 -0.19
C ALA A 43 13.59 9.13 -1.08
N ILE A 44 13.12 9.29 -2.32
CA ILE A 44 13.58 10.33 -3.26
C ILE A 44 13.30 11.70 -2.65
N ARG A 45 12.09 11.92 -2.15
CA ARG A 45 11.68 13.18 -1.53
C ARG A 45 12.52 13.51 -0.30
N PHE A 46 12.76 12.54 0.57
CA PHE A 46 13.59 12.70 1.76
C PHE A 46 15.02 13.11 1.39
N ARG A 47 15.63 12.43 0.41
CA ARG A 47 16.98 12.78 -0.08
C ARG A 47 17.01 14.16 -0.71
N TYR A 48 16.06 14.49 -1.59
CA TYR A 48 15.99 15.79 -2.24
C TYR A 48 15.90 16.94 -1.23
N HIS A 49 15.03 16.81 -0.22
CA HIS A 49 14.93 17.81 0.84
C HIS A 49 16.19 17.88 1.71
N GLY A 50 16.82 16.74 2.01
CA GLY A 50 18.09 16.69 2.72
C GLY A 50 19.21 17.40 1.96
N GLU A 51 19.39 17.07 0.68
CA GLU A 51 20.42 17.67 -0.19
C GLU A 51 20.23 19.18 -0.33
N TRP A 52 18.98 19.64 -0.45
CA TRP A 52 18.66 21.07 -0.49
C TRP A 52 19.03 21.76 0.83
N LEU A 53 18.69 21.15 1.97
CA LEU A 53 19.02 21.66 3.30
C LEU A 53 20.54 21.76 3.52
N TYR A 54 21.30 20.77 3.04
CA TYR A 54 22.76 20.70 3.18
C TYR A 54 23.53 21.34 2.03
N ARG A 55 22.84 21.92 1.03
CA ARG A 55 23.43 22.51 -0.19
C ARG A 55 24.38 21.56 -0.93
N GLN A 56 24.04 20.28 -0.97
CA GLN A 56 24.80 19.25 -1.69
C GLN A 56 24.21 19.06 -3.09
N LEU A 57 25.07 18.69 -4.05
CA LEU A 57 24.59 18.26 -5.36
C LEU A 57 23.84 16.93 -5.22
N PRO A 58 22.79 16.70 -6.03
CA PRO A 58 22.07 15.44 -6.02
C PRO A 58 23.03 14.28 -6.21
N SER A 59 23.12 13.44 -5.20
CA SER A 59 23.90 12.21 -5.23
C SER A 59 23.14 11.13 -6.00
N ASN A 60 23.85 10.09 -6.44
CA ASN A 60 23.22 8.97 -7.16
C ASN A 60 22.04 8.42 -6.34
N GLN A 61 20.85 8.40 -6.94
CA GLN A 61 19.62 7.90 -6.31
C GLN A 61 19.60 6.35 -6.27
N LEU A 62 20.59 5.76 -5.60
CA LEU A 62 20.66 4.32 -5.35
C LEU A 62 20.04 4.00 -3.99
N PHE A 63 19.12 3.05 -3.96
CA PHE A 63 18.42 2.62 -2.76
C PHE A 63 18.80 1.19 -2.41
N THR A 64 19.02 0.93 -1.13
CA THR A 64 19.01 -0.44 -0.60
C THR A 64 17.57 -0.83 -0.26
N LEU A 65 17.30 -2.14 -0.15
CA LEU A 65 16.01 -2.61 0.39
C LEU A 65 15.76 -2.06 1.80
N GLN A 66 16.82 -1.86 2.60
CA GLN A 66 16.71 -1.28 3.94
C GLN A 66 16.23 0.18 3.89
N ASP A 67 16.75 1.00 2.96
CA ASP A 67 16.34 2.40 2.83
C ASP A 67 14.82 2.51 2.59
N LEU A 68 14.28 1.62 1.75
CA LEU A 68 12.86 1.60 1.41
C LEU A 68 12.01 1.03 2.57
N ASN A 69 12.49 0.02 3.28
CA ASN A 69 11.85 -0.46 4.51
C ASN A 69 11.80 0.62 5.58
N ASP A 70 12.85 1.45 5.71
CA ASP A 70 12.87 2.55 6.65
C ASP A 70 11.80 3.60 6.29
N GLN A 71 11.63 3.93 5.01
CA GLN A 71 10.56 4.83 4.56
C GLN A 71 9.16 4.22 4.76
N LEU A 72 8.98 2.95 4.44
CA LEU A 72 7.73 2.22 4.69
C LEU A 72 7.37 2.29 6.17
N ARG A 73 8.32 1.96 7.04
CA ARG A 73 8.13 2.02 8.50
C ARG A 73 7.80 3.43 8.97
N LEU A 74 8.56 4.44 8.55
CA LEU A 74 8.33 5.84 8.92
C LEU A 74 6.95 6.33 8.47
N GLY A 75 6.53 6.01 7.24
CA GLY A 75 5.22 6.40 6.72
C GLY A 75 4.05 5.68 7.39
N LEU A 76 4.23 4.43 7.82
CA LEU A 76 3.21 3.70 8.58
C LEU A 76 3.12 4.16 10.04
N GLU A 77 4.26 4.51 10.66
CA GLU A 77 4.30 5.05 12.02
C GLU A 77 3.74 6.49 12.09
N ASN A 78 3.96 7.28 11.03
CA ASN A 78 3.48 8.65 10.92
C ASN A 78 2.32 8.71 9.93
N ALA A 79 1.09 8.63 10.44
CA ALA A 79 -0.15 8.70 9.65
C ALA A 79 -0.43 10.09 9.03
N ASP A 80 0.60 10.78 8.55
CA ASP A 80 0.52 12.05 7.86
C ASP A 80 0.36 11.80 6.36
N PRO A 81 -0.84 12.00 5.79
CA PRO A 81 -1.16 11.65 4.40
C PRO A 81 -0.41 12.52 3.38
N ARG A 82 0.39 13.51 3.83
CA ARG A 82 1.32 14.22 2.96
C ARG A 82 2.47 13.34 2.48
N TRP A 83 2.71 12.19 3.13
CA TRP A 83 3.68 11.17 2.73
C TRP A 83 3.01 10.07 1.90
N SER A 84 3.69 9.62 0.85
CA SER A 84 3.14 8.71 -0.15
C SER A 84 2.79 7.35 0.46
N VAL A 85 3.60 6.85 1.40
CA VAL A 85 3.32 5.59 2.10
C VAL A 85 2.07 5.69 2.97
N ALA A 86 1.96 6.76 3.77
CA ALA A 86 0.79 6.99 4.62
C ALA A 86 -0.48 7.16 3.78
N MET A 87 -0.37 7.89 2.66
CA MET A 87 -1.42 8.01 1.66
C MET A 87 -1.81 6.65 1.09
N ALA A 88 -0.86 5.86 0.58
CA ALA A 88 -1.14 4.53 0.01
C ALA A 88 -1.83 3.61 1.03
N ALA A 89 -1.38 3.62 2.28
CA ALA A 89 -2.01 2.87 3.37
C ALA A 89 -3.46 3.33 3.63
N ALA A 90 -3.72 4.64 3.58
CA ALA A 90 -5.06 5.19 3.77
C ALA A 90 -6.00 4.95 2.57
N LEU A 91 -5.44 4.83 1.36
CA LEU A 91 -6.19 4.60 0.13
C LEU A 91 -6.53 3.13 -0.11
N LEU A 92 -5.87 2.20 0.57
CA LEU A 92 -6.16 0.79 0.41
C LEU A 92 -7.46 0.40 1.10
N PRO A 93 -8.31 -0.42 0.46
CA PRO A 93 -9.50 -0.94 1.10
C PRO A 93 -9.15 -1.69 2.39
N ALA A 94 -10.01 -1.57 3.41
CA ALA A 94 -9.84 -2.30 4.65
C ALA A 94 -9.67 -3.83 4.41
N GLY A 95 -8.62 -4.41 4.98
CA GLY A 95 -8.29 -5.83 4.86
C GLY A 95 -7.45 -6.21 3.64
N THR A 96 -7.14 -5.29 2.74
CA THR A 96 -6.23 -5.53 1.59
C THR A 96 -4.77 -5.50 1.99
N PHE A 97 -4.45 -4.84 3.10
CA PHE A 97 -3.09 -4.67 3.60
C PHE A 97 -2.77 -5.60 4.76
N SER A 98 -1.66 -6.34 4.64
CA SER A 98 -0.95 -6.96 5.75
C SER A 98 0.33 -6.17 6.03
N ILE A 99 0.62 -5.93 7.31
CA ILE A 99 1.86 -5.28 7.76
C ILE A 99 3.11 -6.05 7.28
N ALA A 100 2.97 -7.34 6.96
CA ALA A 100 4.01 -8.13 6.31
C ALA A 100 4.02 -7.90 4.78
N THR A 101 4.30 -6.68 4.35
CA THR A 101 4.45 -6.30 2.94
C THR A 101 5.71 -6.95 2.36
N ASP A 102 5.61 -7.65 1.24
CA ASP A 102 6.78 -8.19 0.53
C ASP A 102 7.38 -7.13 -0.38
N LEU A 103 8.12 -6.19 0.23
CA LEU A 103 8.72 -5.08 -0.49
C LEU A 103 9.70 -5.54 -1.59
N ALA A 104 10.37 -6.69 -1.40
CA ALA A 104 11.26 -7.25 -2.41
C ALA A 104 10.49 -7.78 -3.62
N GLY A 105 9.36 -8.46 -3.38
CA GLY A 105 8.41 -8.85 -4.43
C GLY A 105 7.87 -7.65 -5.20
N GLY A 106 7.44 -6.60 -4.48
CA GLY A 106 6.95 -5.35 -5.07
C GLY A 106 8.01 -4.63 -5.91
N LEU A 107 9.26 -4.58 -5.46
CA LEU A 107 10.38 -4.01 -6.25
C LEU A 107 10.67 -4.80 -7.51
N SER A 108 10.62 -6.13 -7.42
CA SER A 108 10.82 -7.01 -8.58
C SER A 108 9.73 -6.79 -9.63
N GLU A 109 8.48 -6.63 -9.21
CA GLU A 109 7.35 -6.28 -10.08
C GLU A 109 7.54 -4.91 -10.75
N LEU A 110 7.94 -3.89 -9.97
CA LEU A 110 8.23 -2.56 -10.52
C LEU A 110 9.43 -2.57 -11.48
N ALA A 111 10.47 -3.35 -11.20
CA ALA A 111 11.61 -3.51 -12.10
C ALA A 111 11.20 -4.16 -13.43
N ALA A 112 10.34 -5.20 -13.38
CA ALA A 112 9.77 -5.81 -14.58
C ALA A 112 8.92 -4.82 -15.40
N ALA A 113 8.29 -3.84 -14.73
CA ALA A 113 7.54 -2.75 -15.37
C ALA A 113 8.43 -1.56 -15.82
N GLY A 114 9.77 -1.66 -15.72
CA GLY A 114 10.71 -0.61 -16.08
C GLY A 114 10.80 0.56 -15.07
N GLY A 115 10.19 0.42 -13.89
CA GLY A 115 10.24 1.42 -12.82
C GLY A 115 11.57 1.44 -12.07
N PHE A 116 12.29 0.33 -12.05
CA PHE A 116 13.62 0.22 -11.43
C PHE A 116 14.61 -0.51 -12.32
N VAL A 117 15.90 -0.18 -12.12
CA VAL A 117 17.03 -0.95 -12.61
C VAL A 117 17.78 -1.53 -11.41
N GLU A 118 17.87 -2.85 -11.37
CA GLU A 118 18.62 -3.58 -10.35
C GLU A 118 20.13 -3.51 -10.63
N TYR A 119 20.91 -3.24 -9.59
CA TYR A 119 22.37 -3.18 -9.61
C TYR A 119 22.93 -4.10 -8.53
N ALA A 120 23.86 -4.97 -8.90
CA ALA A 120 24.62 -5.77 -7.94
C ALA A 120 25.94 -5.04 -7.59
N ASP A 121 26.16 -4.73 -6.31
CA ASP A 121 27.42 -4.18 -5.79
C ASP A 121 27.87 -4.96 -4.56
N ASN A 122 28.97 -5.72 -4.68
CA ASN A 122 29.69 -6.38 -3.58
C ASN A 122 28.75 -6.96 -2.49
N GLU A 123 27.88 -7.90 -2.89
CA GLU A 123 26.90 -8.61 -2.04
C GLU A 123 25.61 -7.85 -1.69
N LYS A 124 25.45 -6.61 -2.15
CA LYS A 124 24.20 -5.84 -1.97
C LYS A 124 23.48 -5.63 -3.29
N THR A 125 22.18 -5.86 -3.27
CA THR A 125 21.28 -5.41 -4.32
C THR A 125 20.94 -3.94 -4.08
N LEU A 126 21.30 -3.10 -5.04
CA LEU A 126 20.95 -1.69 -5.10
C LEU A 126 19.91 -1.48 -6.19
N TRP A 127 18.99 -0.56 -5.94
CA TRP A 127 17.91 -0.23 -6.87
C TRP A 127 18.07 1.21 -7.32
N ARG A 128 18.06 1.44 -8.63
CA ARG A 128 18.04 2.78 -9.21
C ARG A 128 16.66 3.03 -9.84
N PRO A 129 16.00 4.17 -9.56
CA PRO A 129 14.79 4.55 -10.26
C PRO A 129 15.03 4.64 -11.77
N GLY A 130 14.17 3.98 -12.54
CA GLY A 130 14.04 4.24 -13.97
C GLY A 130 13.37 5.59 -14.23
N ASP A 131 13.42 6.05 -15.48
CA ASP A 131 12.90 7.37 -15.87
C ASP A 131 11.42 7.55 -15.50
N ARG A 132 10.60 6.52 -15.73
CA ARG A 132 9.16 6.53 -15.38
C ARG A 132 8.91 6.71 -13.89
N LEU A 133 9.73 6.10 -13.03
CA LEU A 133 9.61 6.28 -11.58
C LEU A 133 10.06 7.68 -11.16
N GLN A 134 11.12 8.21 -11.77
CA GLN A 134 11.56 9.58 -11.50
C GLN A 134 10.50 10.60 -11.90
N GLU A 135 9.82 10.39 -13.03
CA GLU A 135 8.68 11.21 -13.45
C GLU A 135 7.55 11.15 -12.43
N LEU A 136 7.12 9.96 -12.02
CA LEU A 136 6.07 9.79 -11.01
C LEU A 136 6.47 10.42 -9.67
N ALA A 137 7.72 10.20 -9.23
CA ALA A 137 8.23 10.81 -8.02
C ALA A 137 8.20 12.34 -8.14
N ALA A 138 8.66 12.91 -9.25
CA ALA A 138 8.64 14.35 -9.49
C ALA A 138 7.22 14.93 -9.45
N GLU A 139 6.25 14.21 -10.02
CA GLU A 139 4.83 14.58 -9.94
C GLU A 139 4.33 14.56 -8.49
N TRP A 140 4.76 13.57 -7.69
CA TRP A 140 4.33 13.34 -6.31
C TRP A 140 5.23 14.04 -5.26
N LEU A 141 6.24 14.82 -5.65
CA LEU A 141 7.13 15.57 -4.74
C LEU A 141 6.40 16.70 -3.99
N ALA A 142 5.31 17.23 -4.56
CA ALA A 142 4.47 18.26 -3.95
C ALA A 142 3.69 17.69 -2.75
N PRO A 143 3.14 18.54 -1.85
CA PRO A 143 2.09 18.08 -0.94
C PRO A 143 0.94 17.49 -1.77
N ILE A 144 0.81 16.17 -1.67
CA ILE A 144 -0.13 15.39 -2.48
C ILE A 144 -1.53 15.63 -1.94
N SER A 145 -2.44 16.02 -2.80
CA SER A 145 -3.88 15.95 -2.50
C SER A 145 -4.43 14.69 -3.14
N ALA A 146 -5.10 13.86 -2.35
CA ALA A 146 -5.74 12.66 -2.84
C ALA A 146 -7.23 12.67 -2.48
N LEU A 147 -8.06 12.20 -3.40
CA LEU A 147 -9.48 11.93 -3.18
C LEU A 147 -9.74 10.45 -3.38
N MET A 148 -10.13 9.76 -2.32
CA MET A 148 -10.58 8.37 -2.39
C MET A 148 -12.09 8.32 -2.57
N LEU A 149 -12.54 7.47 -3.48
CA LEU A 149 -13.94 7.21 -3.74
C LEU A 149 -14.18 5.71 -3.59
N GLU A 150 -15.04 5.38 -2.64
CA GLU A 150 -15.40 4.01 -2.32
C GLU A 150 -16.90 3.83 -2.55
N SER A 151 -17.25 2.87 -3.41
CA SER A 151 -18.62 2.42 -3.63
C SER A 151 -18.81 1.07 -2.95
N VAL A 152 -19.77 0.98 -2.03
CA VAL A 152 -20.10 -0.25 -1.31
C VAL A 152 -21.55 -0.62 -1.62
N ALA A 153 -21.74 -1.74 -2.29
CA ALA A 153 -23.06 -2.35 -2.40
C ALA A 153 -23.29 -3.27 -1.21
N THR A 154 -24.44 -3.14 -0.55
CA THR A 154 -24.82 -3.97 0.59
C THR A 154 -26.07 -4.80 0.29
N ASP A 155 -26.18 -5.96 0.94
CA ASP A 155 -27.42 -6.71 0.96
C ASP A 155 -28.45 -6.09 1.93
N LYS A 156 -29.65 -6.70 2.02
CA LYS A 156 -30.70 -6.24 2.94
C LYS A 156 -30.32 -6.33 4.41
N ALA A 157 -29.30 -7.12 4.76
CA ALA A 157 -28.78 -7.25 6.12
C ALA A 157 -27.65 -6.24 6.41
N GLY A 158 -27.26 -5.42 5.43
CA GLY A 158 -26.16 -4.46 5.54
C GLY A 158 -24.77 -5.06 5.30
N SER A 159 -24.69 -6.32 4.86
CA SER A 159 -23.40 -6.95 4.54
C SER A 159 -22.92 -6.49 3.17
N ALA A 160 -21.65 -6.09 3.06
CA ALA A 160 -21.05 -5.69 1.79
C ALA A 160 -21.00 -6.89 0.81
N ILE A 161 -21.64 -6.75 -0.36
CA ILE A 161 -21.66 -7.75 -1.44
C ILE A 161 -20.75 -7.37 -2.61
N ALA A 162 -20.48 -6.08 -2.78
CA ALA A 162 -19.49 -5.57 -3.72
C ALA A 162 -18.84 -4.31 -3.15
N ARG A 163 -17.55 -4.15 -3.42
CA ARG A 163 -16.78 -2.97 -3.07
C ARG A 163 -15.97 -2.59 -4.28
N ASP A 164 -16.08 -1.32 -4.68
CA ASP A 164 -15.28 -0.72 -5.73
C ASP A 164 -14.58 0.49 -5.13
N CYS A 165 -13.32 0.68 -5.46
CA CYS A 165 -12.49 1.71 -4.88
C CYS A 165 -11.58 2.30 -5.94
N CYS A 166 -11.54 3.62 -6.00
CA CYS A 166 -10.55 4.33 -6.76
C CYS A 166 -10.02 5.53 -5.97
N ALA A 167 -8.81 5.97 -6.31
CA ALA A 167 -8.22 7.16 -5.75
C ALA A 167 -7.70 8.07 -6.88
N LEU A 168 -7.99 9.36 -6.76
CA LEU A 168 -7.42 10.39 -7.60
C LEU A 168 -6.29 11.08 -6.83
N VAL A 169 -5.09 11.03 -7.37
CA VAL A 169 -3.89 11.61 -6.78
C VAL A 169 -3.46 12.81 -7.63
N ARG A 170 -3.44 13.99 -7.01
CA ARG A 170 -3.02 15.24 -7.65
C ARG A 170 -1.60 15.61 -7.24
N GLY A 171 -0.70 15.49 -8.21
CA GLY A 171 0.65 16.02 -8.15
C GLY A 171 0.82 17.32 -8.94
N HIS A 172 2.05 17.59 -9.38
CA HIS A 172 2.38 18.69 -10.30
C HIS A 172 2.03 18.38 -11.78
N GLY A 173 1.86 17.11 -12.13
CA GLY A 173 1.52 16.65 -13.48
C GLY A 173 0.02 16.39 -13.69
N PRO A 174 -0.31 15.53 -14.68
CA PRO A 174 -1.66 15.02 -14.89
C PRO A 174 -2.23 14.35 -13.63
N LEU A 175 -3.56 14.19 -13.60
CA LEU A 175 -4.19 13.48 -12.49
C LEU A 175 -3.86 11.99 -12.59
N THR A 176 -3.36 11.40 -11.51
CA THR A 176 -3.14 9.95 -11.46
C THR A 176 -4.39 9.29 -10.90
N LEU A 177 -4.98 8.36 -11.65
CA LEU A 177 -6.06 7.49 -11.18
C LEU A 177 -5.46 6.16 -10.75
N LEU A 178 -5.69 5.80 -9.49
CA LEU A 178 -5.43 4.49 -8.92
C LEU A 178 -6.77 3.77 -8.82
N ASP A 179 -7.01 2.83 -9.72
CA ASP A 179 -8.20 1.98 -9.71
C ASP A 179 -7.84 0.65 -9.03
N PHE A 180 -8.45 0.37 -7.89
CA PHE A 180 -8.18 -0.85 -7.12
C PHE A 180 -8.98 -2.06 -7.64
N GLY A 181 -9.83 -1.83 -8.65
CA GLY A 181 -10.73 -2.81 -9.23
C GLY A 181 -11.79 -3.32 -8.25
N LYS A 182 -12.68 -4.18 -8.77
CA LYS A 182 -13.62 -4.95 -7.96
C LYS A 182 -12.87 -6.06 -7.25
N ALA A 183 -12.32 -5.77 -6.07
CA ALA A 183 -11.73 -6.80 -5.22
C ALA A 183 -12.84 -7.75 -4.74
N VAL A 184 -13.02 -8.88 -5.42
CA VAL A 184 -13.88 -9.96 -4.94
C VAL A 184 -13.14 -10.66 -3.80
N ARG A 185 -13.86 -10.95 -2.71
CA ARG A 185 -13.33 -11.49 -1.45
C ARG A 185 -12.33 -12.64 -1.70
N GLY A 186 -11.05 -12.42 -1.41
CA GLY A 186 -10.00 -13.43 -1.51
C GLY A 186 -9.05 -13.32 -2.72
N GLU A 187 -9.34 -12.45 -3.69
CA GLU A 187 -8.38 -12.13 -4.75
C GLU A 187 -7.45 -10.99 -4.32
N GLN A 188 -6.18 -11.07 -4.73
CA GLN A 188 -5.24 -9.96 -4.56
C GLN A 188 -5.70 -8.80 -5.44
N ALA A 189 -6.00 -7.65 -4.83
CA ALA A 189 -6.37 -6.45 -5.56
C ALA A 189 -5.21 -6.06 -6.51
N ARG A 190 -5.53 -5.94 -7.81
CA ARG A 190 -4.64 -5.37 -8.81
C ARG A 190 -5.00 -3.91 -8.95
N ILE A 191 -4.00 -3.06 -8.81
CA ILE A 191 -4.15 -1.60 -8.80
C ILE A 191 -3.73 -1.11 -10.17
N ALA A 192 -4.70 -0.72 -10.98
CA ALA A 192 -4.46 -0.09 -12.26
C ALA A 192 -4.11 1.38 -12.04
N MET A 193 -2.89 1.77 -12.42
CA MET A 193 -2.45 3.16 -12.38
C MET A 193 -2.48 3.75 -13.79
N SER A 194 -3.20 4.86 -13.96
CA SER A 194 -3.30 5.58 -15.23
C SER A 194 -3.20 7.09 -15.03
N LYS A 195 -2.67 7.79 -16.03
CA LYS A 195 -2.77 9.26 -16.11
C LYS A 195 -4.05 9.59 -16.86
N VAL A 196 -4.84 10.48 -16.28
CA VAL A 196 -6.15 10.87 -16.84
C VAL A 196 -6.27 12.38 -16.86
N GLU A 197 -6.90 12.89 -17.91
CA GLU A 197 -7.32 14.29 -17.93
C GLU A 197 -8.46 14.51 -16.91
N PRO A 198 -8.55 15.69 -16.27
CA PRO A 198 -9.55 15.92 -15.23
C PRO A 198 -11.00 15.67 -15.69
N GLU A 199 -11.32 15.98 -16.94
CA GLU A 199 -12.65 15.76 -17.51
C GLU A 199 -12.95 14.26 -17.69
N GLU A 200 -11.99 13.49 -18.19
CA GLU A 200 -12.12 12.03 -18.34
C GLU A 200 -12.25 11.37 -16.98
N ALA A 201 -11.43 11.79 -16.01
CA ALA A 201 -11.52 11.31 -14.62
C ALA A 201 -12.93 11.55 -14.05
N TYR A 202 -13.46 12.76 -14.23
CA TYR A 202 -14.81 13.09 -13.77
C TYR A 202 -15.89 12.24 -14.46
N LYS A 203 -15.80 12.03 -15.78
CA LYS A 203 -16.72 11.16 -16.53
C LYS A 203 -16.67 9.71 -16.02
N ARG A 204 -15.48 9.14 -15.83
CA ARG A 204 -15.31 7.77 -15.29
C ARG A 204 -15.95 7.64 -13.91
N LEU A 205 -15.66 8.59 -13.02
CA LEU A 205 -16.23 8.60 -11.67
C LEU A 205 -17.75 8.70 -11.66
N LEU A 206 -18.31 9.62 -12.44
CA LEU A 206 -19.76 9.80 -12.50
C LEU A 206 -20.47 8.61 -13.16
N SER A 207 -19.87 8.00 -14.19
CA SER A 207 -20.49 6.83 -14.83
C SER A 207 -20.71 5.67 -13.86
N GLY A 208 -19.75 5.41 -12.96
CA GLY A 208 -19.90 4.37 -11.94
C GLY A 208 -21.00 4.68 -10.91
N LEU A 209 -21.25 5.95 -10.63
CA LEU A 209 -22.30 6.39 -9.70
C LEU A 209 -23.70 6.44 -10.34
N MET A 210 -23.78 6.75 -11.63
CA MET A 210 -25.04 7.02 -12.33
C MET A 210 -25.69 5.77 -12.92
N THR A 211 -24.91 4.76 -13.28
CA THR A 211 -25.44 3.49 -13.79
C THR A 211 -25.22 2.39 -12.75
N PRO A 212 -26.25 1.97 -11.97
CA PRO A 212 -26.15 0.70 -11.27
C PRO A 212 -25.91 -0.36 -12.34
N GLU A 213 -24.72 -0.96 -12.34
CA GLU A 213 -24.44 -2.09 -13.21
C GLU A 213 -25.57 -3.10 -13.01
N PRO A 214 -26.24 -3.54 -14.09
CA PRO A 214 -27.27 -4.56 -13.94
C PRO A 214 -26.60 -5.76 -13.30
N VAL A 215 -26.99 -6.09 -12.06
CA VAL A 215 -26.45 -7.23 -11.29
C VAL A 215 -26.31 -8.39 -12.25
N SER A 216 -25.06 -8.76 -12.55
CA SER A 216 -24.77 -9.69 -13.63
C SER A 216 -25.57 -10.97 -13.41
N ALA A 217 -25.96 -11.66 -14.49
CA ALA A 217 -26.66 -12.92 -14.36
C ALA A 217 -25.90 -13.90 -13.44
N ALA A 218 -24.56 -13.85 -13.47
CA ALA A 218 -23.69 -14.59 -12.55
C ALA A 218 -23.90 -14.17 -11.09
N ALA A 219 -23.88 -12.89 -10.76
CA ALA A 219 -24.15 -12.41 -9.39
C ALA A 219 -25.57 -12.76 -8.92
N LYS A 220 -26.58 -12.69 -9.81
CA LYS A 220 -27.94 -13.17 -9.51
C LYS A 220 -27.96 -14.67 -9.22
N GLN A 221 -27.14 -15.45 -9.93
CA GLN A 221 -27.04 -16.89 -9.75
C GLN A 221 -26.28 -17.26 -8.47
N THR A 222 -25.23 -16.54 -8.10
CA THR A 222 -24.52 -16.73 -6.83
C THR A 222 -25.43 -16.44 -5.64
N VAL A 223 -26.23 -15.36 -5.70
CA VAL A 223 -27.22 -15.04 -4.67
C VAL A 223 -28.35 -16.09 -4.63
N ALA A 224 -28.79 -16.59 -5.79
CA ALA A 224 -29.79 -17.65 -5.86
C ALA A 224 -29.26 -18.96 -5.24
N ASN A 225 -28.02 -19.35 -5.53
CA ASN A 225 -27.38 -20.55 -4.98
C ASN A 225 -27.18 -20.43 -3.47
N ALA A 226 -26.66 -19.30 -2.98
CA ALA A 226 -26.50 -19.07 -1.55
C ALA A 226 -27.82 -19.09 -0.78
N LYS A 227 -28.91 -18.61 -1.39
CA LYS A 227 -30.25 -18.71 -0.82
C LYS A 227 -30.73 -20.17 -0.78
N ALA A 228 -30.55 -20.92 -1.86
CA ALA A 228 -30.90 -22.34 -1.93
C ALA A 228 -30.15 -23.18 -0.87
N ASP A 229 -28.85 -22.93 -0.68
CA ASP A 229 -28.04 -23.61 0.34
C ASP A 229 -28.52 -23.27 1.76
N ARG A 230 -28.90 -22.01 2.02
CA ARG A 230 -29.44 -21.60 3.32
C ARG A 230 -30.80 -22.23 3.60
N ASP A 231 -31.68 -22.27 2.61
CA ASP A 231 -33.01 -22.87 2.75
C ASP A 231 -32.90 -24.39 2.96
N ALA A 232 -31.98 -25.08 2.25
CA ALA A 232 -31.68 -26.50 2.45
C ALA A 232 -31.10 -26.79 3.86
N ALA A 233 -30.25 -25.91 4.39
CA ALA A 233 -29.70 -26.06 5.75
C ALA A 233 -30.79 -25.90 6.83
N VAL A 234 -31.77 -25.01 6.63
CA VAL A 234 -32.90 -24.82 7.55
C VAL A 234 -33.83 -26.04 7.53
N GLU A 235 -34.10 -26.63 6.36
CA GLU A 235 -34.89 -27.87 6.25
C GLU A 235 -34.18 -29.06 6.94
N ALA A 236 -32.87 -29.20 6.77
CA ALA A 236 -32.09 -30.24 7.44
C ALA A 236 -32.13 -30.11 8.98
N HIS A 237 -32.06 -28.89 9.51
CA HIS A 237 -32.11 -28.67 10.96
C HIS A 237 -33.52 -28.82 11.55
N THR A 238 -34.56 -28.42 10.83
CA THR A 238 -35.95 -28.57 11.30
C THR A 238 -36.42 -30.03 11.25
N GLY A 239 -35.86 -30.87 10.39
CA GLY A 239 -36.14 -32.32 10.35
C GLY A 239 -35.60 -33.12 11.54
N LEU A 240 -34.55 -32.65 12.23
CA LEU A 240 -33.97 -33.35 13.38
C LEU A 240 -34.70 -33.03 14.71
N GLY A 241 -35.43 -31.92 14.79
CA GLY A 241 -36.13 -31.48 16.00
C GLY A 241 -37.33 -32.34 16.41
N ALA A 242 -37.84 -33.21 15.54
CA ALA A 242 -39.00 -34.05 15.85
C ALA A 242 -38.66 -35.34 16.63
N ARG A 243 -37.38 -35.67 16.83
CA ARG A 243 -36.96 -36.92 17.49
C ARG A 243 -36.38 -36.76 18.91
N GLU A 244 -36.23 -35.55 19.42
CA GLU A 244 -35.43 -35.29 20.63
C GLU A 244 -36.21 -34.56 21.76
N GLN A 245 -37.53 -34.73 21.84
CA GLN A 245 -38.37 -34.21 22.94
C GLN A 245 -38.92 -35.28 23.91
N GLN A 246 -38.28 -36.45 24.00
CA GLN A 246 -38.53 -37.43 25.05
C GLN A 246 -37.23 -37.81 25.78
N ALA A 247 -36.82 -36.97 26.73
CA ALA A 247 -36.25 -37.36 28.04
C ALA A 247 -35.34 -36.27 28.60
N SER A 248 -35.83 -35.49 29.56
CA SER A 248 -35.04 -35.15 30.77
C SER A 248 -35.89 -34.40 31.78
N LYS A 249 -35.95 -34.97 33.00
CA LYS A 249 -36.50 -34.38 34.22
C LYS A 249 -35.53 -33.32 34.79
N PRO A 250 -36.03 -32.32 35.56
CA PRO A 250 -35.19 -31.35 36.23
C PRO A 250 -34.66 -31.91 37.56
N GLY A 251 -33.34 -31.82 37.75
CA GLY A 251 -32.62 -32.12 38.98
C GLY A 251 -31.98 -30.88 39.57
N GLU A 252 -32.58 -30.45 40.67
CA GLU A 252 -32.18 -29.60 41.80
C GLU A 252 -30.67 -29.37 42.09
N ALA A 253 -30.33 -28.12 42.43
CA ALA A 253 -29.27 -27.57 43.31
C ALA A 253 -27.81 -28.07 43.13
N VAL A 254 -26.77 -27.25 43.23
CA VAL A 254 -26.21 -26.72 44.50
C VAL A 254 -25.22 -25.59 44.18
N ALA A 255 -25.25 -24.55 45.01
CA ALA A 255 -24.26 -23.49 45.11
C ALA A 255 -22.97 -23.96 45.80
N ALA A 256 -21.80 -23.55 45.33
CA ALA A 256 -20.60 -23.48 46.17
C ALA A 256 -19.54 -22.52 45.60
N SER A 257 -19.13 -21.59 46.46
CA SER A 257 -17.91 -20.77 46.42
C SER A 257 -16.64 -21.60 46.27
N ALA A 258 -15.59 -21.02 45.69
CA ALA A 258 -14.27 -20.95 46.32
C ALA A 258 -13.30 -20.06 45.52
N ALA A 259 -12.72 -19.09 46.24
CA ALA A 259 -11.53 -18.35 45.87
C ALA A 259 -10.29 -19.26 45.95
N VAL A 260 -9.34 -19.11 45.03
CA VAL A 260 -7.95 -19.55 45.24
C VAL A 260 -6.99 -18.52 44.64
N ALA A 261 -6.20 -17.94 45.53
CA ALA A 261 -5.03 -17.13 45.25
C ALA A 261 -3.91 -17.97 44.62
N ALA A 262 -3.13 -17.38 43.71
CA ALA A 262 -1.86 -17.94 43.26
C ALA A 262 -0.74 -16.90 43.38
N THR A 263 0.05 -17.10 44.42
CA THR A 263 1.38 -16.56 44.70
C THR A 263 2.40 -16.91 43.61
N GLY A 264 3.17 -15.90 43.19
CA GLY A 264 4.63 -15.89 43.18
C GLY A 264 5.41 -16.86 42.29
N SER A 265 6.27 -16.30 41.44
CA SER A 265 7.65 -16.78 41.28
C SER A 265 8.54 -15.69 40.72
N ARG A 266 9.64 -15.46 41.44
CA ARG A 266 10.69 -14.46 41.25
C ARG A 266 11.92 -15.24 40.73
N PRO A 267 12.52 -14.93 39.57
CA PRO A 267 13.79 -15.53 39.21
C PRO A 267 14.93 -14.73 39.85
N SER A 268 15.65 -15.41 40.73
CA SER A 268 16.98 -15.06 41.20
C SER A 268 18.00 -15.60 40.19
N GLY A 269 18.90 -14.76 39.69
CA GLY A 269 20.01 -15.16 38.84
C GLY A 269 21.08 -14.07 38.83
N SER A 270 22.09 -14.17 39.70
CA SER A 270 23.41 -14.72 39.37
C SER A 270 24.30 -13.69 38.65
N GLU A 271 24.86 -12.77 39.43
CA GLU A 271 26.01 -11.96 39.05
C GLU A 271 27.24 -12.85 38.88
N ARG A 272 27.68 -13.05 37.62
CA ARG A 272 29.04 -13.48 37.30
C ARG A 272 29.80 -12.29 36.76
N SER A 273 30.76 -11.83 37.54
CA SER A 273 31.78 -10.85 37.15
C SER A 273 32.73 -11.46 36.12
N ASN A 274 32.46 -11.20 34.84
CA ASN A 274 33.45 -11.42 33.78
C ASN A 274 34.29 -10.15 33.66
N ALA A 275 35.60 -10.30 33.82
CA ALA A 275 36.58 -9.29 33.45
C ALA A 275 36.42 -8.98 31.96
N VAL A 276 35.89 -7.79 31.66
CA VAL A 276 35.70 -7.30 30.30
C VAL A 276 37.07 -6.92 29.76
N GLU A 277 37.62 -7.79 28.91
CA GLU A 277 38.72 -7.47 28.02
C GLU A 277 38.24 -6.35 27.08
N THR A 278 38.75 -5.13 27.30
CA THR A 278 38.31 -3.92 26.61
C THR A 278 38.64 -4.03 25.13
N ALA A 279 37.64 -4.42 24.33
CA ALA A 279 37.75 -4.44 22.89
C ALA A 279 38.22 -3.07 22.38
N PRO A 280 39.19 -3.01 21.44
CA PRO A 280 39.71 -1.75 20.93
C PRO A 280 38.58 -0.92 20.34
N GLN A 281 38.38 0.28 20.86
CA GLN A 281 37.32 1.18 20.39
C GLN A 281 37.55 1.53 18.92
N ARG A 282 36.56 1.20 18.08
CA ARG A 282 36.58 1.53 16.65
C ARG A 282 36.51 3.05 16.50
N LYS A 283 37.42 3.62 15.72
CA LYS A 283 37.44 5.05 15.37
C LYS A 283 36.56 5.28 14.13
N PHE A 284 35.80 6.39 14.09
CA PHE A 284 34.89 6.76 12.99
C PHE A 284 35.20 8.17 12.47
N CYS A 285 35.33 8.33 11.15
CA CYS A 285 35.67 9.62 10.54
C CYS A 285 34.71 10.72 10.96
N ALA A 286 35.22 11.82 11.52
CA ALA A 286 34.41 12.95 11.95
C ALA A 286 33.67 13.66 10.80
N ALA A 287 34.13 13.50 9.56
CA ALA A 287 33.53 14.13 8.39
C ALA A 287 32.43 13.30 7.72
N CYS A 288 32.59 11.97 7.62
CA CYS A 288 31.67 11.11 6.87
C CYS A 288 31.12 9.92 7.66
N GLY A 289 31.55 9.71 8.91
CA GLY A 289 31.07 8.62 9.77
C GLY A 289 31.65 7.23 9.46
N THR A 290 32.46 7.07 8.41
CA THR A 290 33.01 5.77 8.01
C THR A 290 34.01 5.23 9.05
N PRO A 291 33.97 3.93 9.40
CA PRO A 291 34.95 3.34 10.32
C PRO A 291 36.37 3.42 9.72
N VAL A 292 37.32 3.88 10.53
CA VAL A 292 38.72 4.07 10.13
C VAL A 292 39.60 3.06 10.85
N ARG A 293 40.55 2.48 10.12
CA ARG A 293 41.52 1.53 10.70
C ARG A 293 42.37 2.25 11.77
N PRO A 294 42.74 1.60 12.89
CA PRO A 294 43.40 2.26 14.02
C PRO A 294 44.67 3.06 13.66
N GLU A 295 45.38 2.66 12.61
CA GLU A 295 46.63 3.27 12.15
C GLU A 295 46.50 4.12 10.88
N ALA A 296 45.30 4.30 10.34
CA ALA A 296 45.10 5.10 9.12
C ALA A 296 45.12 6.60 9.44
N ARG A 297 45.98 7.35 8.73
CA ARG A 297 46.08 8.82 8.82
C ARG A 297 45.00 9.58 8.05
N PHE A 298 44.38 8.93 7.08
CA PHE A 298 43.36 9.53 6.20
C PHE A 298 42.16 8.59 6.09
N CYS A 299 40.96 9.16 5.96
CA CYS A 299 39.77 8.39 5.66
C CYS A 299 39.84 7.84 4.23
N HIS A 300 39.69 6.52 4.07
CA HIS A 300 39.72 5.87 2.76
C HIS A 300 38.52 6.19 1.86
N GLN A 301 37.42 6.73 2.43
CA GLN A 301 36.22 7.07 1.67
C GLN A 301 36.20 8.54 1.25
N CYS A 302 36.51 9.48 2.15
CA CYS A 302 36.43 10.92 1.85
C CYS A 302 37.79 11.65 1.75
N GLY A 303 38.90 10.99 2.09
CA GLY A 303 40.24 11.57 2.00
C GLY A 303 40.64 12.53 3.14
N ASN A 304 39.72 12.90 4.03
CA ASN A 304 40.05 13.80 5.15
C ASN A 304 41.03 13.16 6.13
N ALA A 305 41.97 13.97 6.63
CA ALA A 305 42.92 13.59 7.67
C ALA A 305 42.20 13.38 9.02
N TYR A 306 42.69 12.42 9.80
CA TYR A 306 42.15 12.06 11.11
C TYR A 306 42.96 12.68 12.25
#